data_AF-A0A7S0B5Z9-F1
#
_entry.id   AF-A0A7S0B5Z9-F1
#
_cell.length_a   1.000
_cell.length_b   1.000
_cell.length_c   1.000
_cell.angle_alpha   90.00
_cell.angle_beta   90.00
_cell.angle_gamma   90.00
#
_symmetry.space_group_name_H-M   'P 1'
#
loop_
_entity.id
_entity.type
_entity.pdbx_description
1 polymer ?
#
loop_
_entity_poly.entity_id
_entity_poly.type
_entity_poly.pdbx_seq_one_letter_code
_entity_poly.pdbx_strand_id
1 'polypeptide(L)'
;TTASREPSPASLPWKLLSLDFRGRGAAFRMQLDNAERQALGRAQVWFALSQCAALLLYYGGSAEWPTKFPASLSYTVSTGPPKYAFLLLWLRGWALMLNLVWANGDLGLRLFAVQMILVGLLTFGFNQRGQGQLANLVHLAGAFVYIVSHIALFTLLDVAAGYQATFYVSFLVTASAFYCTRRIKQAIGLPLKFASSPSEWKATLEAAEPHWHGPLWWSELAFMLG
;
A
#
# COMPACT_ATOMS: atom_id res chain seq x y z
N THR A 1 7.93 -54.26 -22.17
CA THR A 1 8.79 -53.64 -21.14
C THR A 1 8.90 -52.16 -21.44
N THR A 2 7.99 -51.37 -20.86
CA THR A 2 7.96 -49.91 -21.01
C THR A 2 8.83 -49.29 -19.91
N ALA A 3 10.02 -48.85 -20.29
CA ALA A 3 10.93 -48.17 -19.38
C ALA A 3 10.33 -46.80 -18.98
N SER A 4 9.90 -46.67 -17.73
CA SER A 4 9.51 -45.40 -17.13
C SER A 4 10.75 -44.51 -17.06
N ARG A 5 10.83 -43.50 -17.93
CA ARG A 5 11.86 -42.45 -17.84
C ARG A 5 11.65 -41.70 -16.53
N GLU A 6 12.59 -41.87 -15.60
CA GLU A 6 12.65 -41.02 -14.41
C GLU A 6 12.83 -39.54 -14.85
N PRO A 7 12.04 -38.62 -14.30
CA PRO A 7 12.17 -37.21 -14.63
C PRO A 7 13.53 -36.68 -14.16
N SER A 8 14.28 -36.09 -15.09
CA SER A 8 15.60 -35.52 -14.82
C SER A 8 15.54 -34.44 -13.72
N PRO A 9 16.38 -34.54 -12.67
CA PRO A 9 16.41 -33.60 -11.55
C PRO A 9 16.82 -32.16 -11.92
N ALA A 10 17.26 -31.92 -13.16
CA ALA A 10 17.70 -30.60 -13.62
C ALA A 10 16.56 -29.62 -13.99
N SER A 11 15.28 -30.03 -13.94
CA SER A 11 14.14 -29.20 -14.38
C SER A 11 13.38 -28.47 -13.27
N LEU A 12 13.85 -28.55 -12.02
CA LEU A 12 13.10 -28.15 -10.83
C LEU A 12 13.18 -26.66 -10.40
N PRO A 13 14.27 -25.89 -10.58
CA PRO A 13 14.33 -24.55 -9.97
C PRO A 13 13.52 -23.50 -10.72
N TRP A 14 13.40 -23.57 -12.04
CA TRP A 14 12.72 -22.53 -12.83
C TRP A 14 11.20 -22.71 -12.88
N LYS A 15 10.67 -23.93 -12.76
CA LYS A 15 9.21 -24.16 -12.67
C LYS A 15 8.62 -23.58 -11.38
N LEU A 16 9.39 -23.62 -10.28
CA LEU A 16 9.04 -22.97 -9.01
C LEU A 16 9.02 -21.45 -9.11
N LEU A 17 9.75 -20.88 -10.08
CA LEU A 17 9.79 -19.46 -10.40
C LEU A 17 8.87 -19.07 -11.57
N SER A 18 8.08 -19.99 -12.12
CA SER A 18 7.12 -19.64 -13.16
C SER A 18 6.17 -18.55 -12.66
N LEU A 19 6.14 -17.42 -13.38
CA LEU A 19 5.36 -16.22 -13.07
C LEU A 19 3.85 -16.42 -13.33
N ASP A 20 3.37 -17.66 -13.42
CA ASP A 20 1.95 -17.95 -13.59
C ASP A 20 1.18 -17.77 -12.27
N PHE A 21 1.09 -16.52 -11.82
CA PHE A 21 0.31 -16.12 -10.66
C PHE A 21 -1.17 -16.47 -10.82
N ARG A 22 -1.69 -16.48 -12.06
CA ARG A 22 -3.11 -16.76 -12.31
C ARG A 22 -3.43 -18.22 -12.06
N GLY A 23 -2.66 -19.14 -12.64
CA GLY A 23 -2.83 -20.58 -12.46
C GLY A 23 -2.60 -20.99 -11.00
N ARG A 24 -1.55 -20.48 -10.37
CA ARG A 24 -1.26 -20.76 -8.95
C ARG A 24 -2.32 -20.22 -8.01
N GLY A 25 -2.81 -19.00 -8.27
CA GLY A 25 -3.91 -18.42 -7.52
C GLY A 25 -5.20 -19.24 -7.65
N ALA A 26 -5.53 -19.67 -8.86
CA ALA A 26 -6.69 -20.53 -9.09
C ALA A 26 -6.56 -21.86 -8.33
N ALA A 27 -5.41 -22.52 -8.41
CA ALA A 27 -5.13 -23.76 -7.68
C ALA A 27 -5.26 -23.57 -6.16
N PHE A 28 -4.68 -22.50 -5.59
CA PHE A 28 -4.79 -22.17 -4.18
C PHE A 28 -6.26 -21.97 -3.76
N ARG A 29 -7.03 -21.17 -4.50
CA ARG A 29 -8.44 -20.90 -4.18
C ARG A 29 -9.34 -22.13 -4.29
N MET A 30 -9.04 -23.05 -5.21
CA MET A 30 -9.79 -24.32 -5.33
C MET A 30 -9.56 -25.25 -4.14
N GLN A 31 -8.42 -25.13 -3.44
CA GLN A 31 -8.12 -25.92 -2.25
C GLN A 31 -8.81 -25.40 -0.99
N LEU A 32 -9.26 -24.13 -1.00
CA LEU A 32 -9.87 -23.52 0.17
C LEU A 32 -11.29 -24.04 0.42
N ASP A 33 -11.53 -24.50 1.64
CA ASP A 33 -12.86 -24.82 2.13
C ASP A 33 -13.69 -23.56 2.44
N ASN A 34 -14.93 -23.74 2.90
CA ASN A 34 -15.82 -22.61 3.22
C ASN A 34 -15.33 -21.77 4.40
N ALA A 35 -14.77 -22.39 5.44
CA ALA A 35 -14.28 -21.67 6.62
C ALA A 35 -13.04 -20.83 6.29
N GLU A 36 -12.18 -21.36 5.42
CA GLU A 36 -10.98 -20.70 4.90
C GLU A 36 -11.31 -19.54 3.97
N ARG A 37 -12.31 -19.69 3.09
CA ARG A 37 -12.83 -18.58 2.27
C ARG A 37 -13.38 -17.46 3.14
N GLN A 38 -14.10 -17.79 4.21
CA GLN A 38 -14.55 -16.78 5.17
C GLN A 38 -13.38 -16.12 5.92
N ALA A 39 -12.35 -16.88 6.27
CA ALA A 39 -11.14 -16.33 6.89
C ALA A 39 -10.41 -15.36 5.94
N LEU A 40 -10.36 -15.68 4.64
CA LEU A 40 -9.82 -14.80 3.61
C LEU A 40 -10.62 -13.48 3.52
N GLY A 41 -11.95 -13.57 3.47
CA GLY A 41 -12.82 -12.39 3.52
C GLY A 41 -12.62 -11.55 4.77
N ARG A 42 -12.49 -12.18 5.95
CA ARG A 42 -12.15 -11.46 7.19
C ARG A 42 -10.80 -10.78 7.12
N ALA A 43 -9.77 -11.42 6.56
CA ALA A 43 -8.45 -10.80 6.38
C ALA A 43 -8.54 -9.53 5.53
N GLN A 44 -9.30 -9.56 4.43
CA GLN A 44 -9.54 -8.39 3.58
C GLN A 44 -10.23 -7.24 4.35
N VAL A 45 -11.22 -7.56 5.18
CA VAL A 45 -11.87 -6.56 6.05
C VAL A 45 -10.87 -5.92 7.02
N TRP A 46 -9.98 -6.70 7.64
CA TRP A 46 -8.94 -6.12 8.53
C TRP A 46 -7.99 -5.19 7.79
N PHE A 47 -7.60 -5.50 6.55
CA PHE A 47 -6.78 -4.60 5.73
C PHE A 47 -7.50 -3.32 5.30
N ALA A 48 -8.81 -3.37 5.06
CA ALA A 48 -9.60 -2.17 4.81
C ALA A 48 -9.72 -1.32 6.08
N LEU A 49 -10.04 -1.95 7.21
CA LEU A 49 -10.17 -1.30 8.51
C LEU A 49 -8.85 -0.64 8.96
N SER A 50 -7.68 -1.23 8.66
CA SER A 50 -6.40 -0.63 9.05
C SER A 50 -6.23 0.77 8.47
N GLN A 51 -6.68 1.00 7.24
CA GLN A 51 -6.62 2.30 6.58
C GLN A 51 -7.68 3.26 7.13
N CYS A 52 -8.94 2.81 7.22
CA CYS A 52 -10.04 3.65 7.70
C CYS A 52 -9.85 4.10 9.15
N ALA A 53 -9.49 3.18 10.04
CA ALA A 53 -9.33 3.48 11.47
C ALA A 53 -8.19 4.48 11.70
N ALA A 54 -7.06 4.35 10.99
CA ALA A 54 -5.96 5.29 11.10
C ALA A 54 -6.36 6.70 10.66
N LEU A 55 -7.08 6.82 9.53
CA LEU A 55 -7.58 8.11 9.05
C LEU A 55 -8.56 8.76 10.04
N LEU A 56 -9.52 7.98 10.56
CA LEU A 56 -10.49 8.46 11.54
C LEU A 56 -9.81 8.95 12.83
N LEU A 57 -8.86 8.17 13.35
CA LEU A 57 -8.10 8.56 14.55
C LEU A 57 -7.26 9.82 14.30
N TYR A 58 -6.64 9.94 13.13
CA TYR A 58 -5.81 11.08 12.79
C TYR A 58 -6.65 12.37 12.69
N TYR A 59 -7.73 12.35 11.91
CA TYR A 59 -8.62 13.51 11.76
C TYR A 59 -9.47 13.77 13.01
N GLY A 60 -9.59 12.81 13.91
CA GLY A 60 -10.09 13.01 15.27
C GLY A 60 -9.13 13.75 16.21
N GLY A 61 -7.94 14.16 15.75
CA GLY A 61 -6.97 14.93 16.53
C GLY A 61 -6.15 14.10 17.52
N SER A 62 -6.16 12.77 17.43
CA SER A 62 -5.47 11.91 18.40
C SER A 62 -3.94 11.90 18.24
N ALA A 63 -3.42 12.34 17.09
CA ALA A 63 -2.00 12.33 16.77
C ALA A 63 -1.32 13.71 16.94
N GLU A 64 -1.98 14.77 16.48
CA GLU A 64 -1.47 16.14 16.52
C GLU A 64 -2.62 17.15 16.47
N TRP A 65 -2.41 18.33 17.03
CA TRP A 65 -3.35 19.44 16.97
C TRP A 65 -2.61 20.77 16.73
N PRO A 66 -3.05 21.62 15.78
CA PRO A 66 -4.09 21.35 14.78
C PRO A 66 -3.66 20.24 13.81
N THR A 67 -4.60 19.40 13.37
CA THR A 67 -4.32 18.34 12.39
C THR A 67 -3.91 18.94 11.06
N LYS A 68 -2.84 18.45 10.43
CA LYS A 68 -2.57 18.78 9.03
C LYS A 68 -3.69 18.24 8.15
N PHE A 69 -4.28 19.10 7.35
CA PHE A 69 -5.22 18.74 6.29
C PHE A 69 -4.80 19.43 4.99
N PRO A 70 -4.65 18.69 3.87
CA PRO A 70 -4.83 17.25 3.74
C PRO A 70 -3.58 16.45 4.17
N ALA A 71 -3.77 15.20 4.62
CA ALA A 71 -2.70 14.31 5.08
C ALA A 71 -2.76 12.93 4.38
N SER A 72 -1.62 12.44 3.87
CA SER A 72 -1.53 11.17 3.15
C SER A 72 -1.63 10.02 4.11
N LEU A 73 -1.96 8.83 3.59
CA LEU A 73 -1.94 7.61 4.42
C LEU A 73 -0.58 7.44 5.10
N SER A 74 0.52 7.59 4.36
CA SER A 74 1.87 7.54 4.94
C SER A 74 2.05 8.55 6.08
N TYR A 75 1.53 9.77 5.94
CA TYR A 75 1.60 10.76 7.01
C TYR A 75 0.76 10.36 8.23
N THR A 76 -0.49 9.94 8.01
CA THR A 76 -1.40 9.59 9.10
C THR A 76 -0.90 8.41 9.90
N VAL A 77 -0.32 7.40 9.25
CA VAL A 77 0.22 6.20 9.92
C VAL A 77 1.65 6.36 10.45
N SER A 78 2.24 7.56 10.36
CA SER A 78 3.64 7.78 10.80
C SER A 78 3.78 8.04 12.31
N THR A 79 2.71 8.44 13.01
CA THR A 79 2.79 8.90 14.40
C THR A 79 1.53 8.61 15.22
N GLY A 80 1.69 8.62 16.54
CA GLY A 80 0.59 8.59 17.51
C GLY A 80 -0.30 7.34 17.47
N PRO A 81 -1.53 7.44 18.02
CA PRO A 81 -2.53 6.38 17.98
C PRO A 81 -2.87 5.83 16.58
N PRO A 82 -2.99 6.64 15.51
CA PRO A 82 -3.26 6.15 14.16
C PRO A 82 -2.24 5.12 13.65
N LYS A 83 -0.95 5.35 13.92
CA LYS A 83 0.14 4.42 13.61
C LYS A 83 -0.09 3.04 14.24
N TYR A 84 -0.38 3.00 15.54
CA TYR A 84 -0.56 1.74 16.25
C TYR A 84 -1.82 1.01 15.81
N ALA A 85 -2.92 1.74 15.60
CA ALA A 85 -4.15 1.17 15.08
C ALA A 85 -3.93 0.55 13.68
N PHE A 86 -3.27 1.28 12.78
CA PHE A 86 -2.91 0.78 11.46
C PHE A 86 -2.12 -0.53 11.57
N LEU A 87 -1.01 -0.53 12.33
CA LEU A 87 -0.12 -1.68 12.45
C LEU A 87 -0.83 -2.90 13.06
N LEU A 88 -1.62 -2.72 14.12
CA LEU A 88 -2.32 -3.83 14.78
C LEU A 88 -3.34 -4.48 13.84
N LEU A 89 -4.15 -3.67 13.15
CA LEU A 89 -5.17 -4.15 12.21
C LEU A 89 -4.52 -4.78 10.97
N TRP A 90 -3.44 -4.18 10.46
CA TRP A 90 -2.67 -4.71 9.33
C TRP A 90 -2.00 -6.05 9.68
N LEU A 91 -1.35 -6.14 10.84
CA LEU A 91 -0.77 -7.40 11.34
C LEU A 91 -1.83 -8.47 11.57
N ARG A 92 -3.02 -8.09 12.06
CA ARG A 92 -4.14 -9.03 12.22
C ARG A 92 -4.60 -9.58 10.86
N GLY A 93 -4.74 -8.73 9.85
CA GLY A 93 -5.04 -9.16 8.48
C GLY A 93 -3.99 -10.14 7.94
N TRP A 94 -2.70 -9.82 8.13
CA TRP A 94 -1.61 -10.70 7.71
C TRP A 94 -1.54 -12.01 8.49
N ALA A 95 -1.82 -12.02 9.79
CA ALA A 95 -1.84 -13.25 10.57
C ALA A 95 -2.88 -14.24 10.02
N LEU A 96 -4.08 -13.76 9.66
CA LEU A 96 -5.11 -14.58 9.02
C LEU A 96 -4.67 -15.05 7.63
N MET A 97 -4.13 -14.15 6.81
CA MET A 97 -3.64 -14.48 5.47
C MET A 97 -2.51 -15.50 5.49
N LEU A 98 -1.52 -15.30 6.37
CA LEU A 98 -0.38 -16.20 6.52
C LEU A 98 -0.83 -17.58 6.97
N ASN A 99 -1.75 -17.69 7.93
CA ASN A 99 -2.26 -18.99 8.35
C ASN A 99 -2.87 -19.77 7.17
N LEU A 100 -3.65 -19.09 6.32
CA LEU A 100 -4.24 -19.68 5.12
C LEU A 100 -3.18 -20.09 4.10
N VAL A 101 -2.22 -19.20 3.82
CA VAL A 101 -1.13 -19.45 2.87
C VAL A 101 -0.18 -20.55 3.37
N TRP A 102 0.03 -20.67 4.68
CA TRP A 102 0.90 -21.71 5.23
C TRP A 102 0.26 -23.09 5.18
N ALA A 103 -1.05 -23.16 5.41
CA ALA A 103 -1.81 -24.39 5.33
C ALA A 103 -1.99 -24.87 3.88
N ASN A 104 -2.37 -23.98 2.98
CA ASN A 104 -2.84 -24.35 1.63
C ASN A 104 -1.94 -23.85 0.49
N GLY A 105 -1.01 -22.93 0.77
CA GLY A 105 -0.14 -22.37 -0.25
C GLY A 105 1.06 -23.27 -0.54
N ASP A 106 1.51 -23.26 -1.79
CA ASP A 106 2.79 -23.83 -2.18
C ASP A 106 3.96 -22.97 -1.66
N LEU A 107 5.21 -23.44 -1.84
CA LEU A 107 6.40 -22.73 -1.36
C LEU A 107 6.50 -21.30 -1.91
N GLY A 108 6.21 -21.07 -3.19
CA GLY A 108 6.36 -19.73 -3.75
C GLY A 108 5.28 -18.76 -3.28
N LEU A 109 4.05 -19.22 -3.00
CA LEU A 109 3.02 -18.37 -2.40
C LEU A 109 3.40 -17.99 -0.95
N ARG A 110 4.00 -18.92 -0.20
CA ARG A 110 4.53 -18.64 1.15
C ARG A 110 5.65 -17.62 1.10
N LEU A 111 6.63 -17.80 0.22
CA LEU A 111 7.74 -16.86 0.03
C LEU A 111 7.22 -15.48 -0.40
N PHE A 112 6.24 -15.44 -1.30
CA PHE A 112 5.59 -14.21 -1.73
C PHE A 112 4.88 -13.50 -0.57
N ALA A 113 4.11 -14.22 0.25
CA ALA A 113 3.43 -13.64 1.40
C ALA A 113 4.42 -13.08 2.45
N VAL A 114 5.50 -13.82 2.74
CA VAL A 114 6.58 -13.35 3.62
C VAL A 114 7.26 -12.11 3.04
N GLN A 115 7.58 -12.13 1.74
CA GLN A 115 8.17 -10.98 1.04
C GLN A 115 7.28 -9.75 1.15
N MET A 116 5.96 -9.88 0.95
CA MET A 116 5.03 -8.77 1.08
C MET A 116 5.04 -8.18 2.50
N ILE A 117 5.02 -9.00 3.54
CA ILE A 117 5.08 -8.52 4.93
C ILE A 117 6.39 -7.79 5.19
N LEU A 118 7.52 -8.36 4.77
CA LEU A 118 8.83 -7.74 4.97
C LEU A 118 8.93 -6.40 4.24
N VAL A 119 8.43 -6.30 3.00
CA VAL A 119 8.40 -5.02 2.26
C VAL A 119 7.45 -4.03 2.92
N GLY A 120 6.30 -4.47 3.43
CA GLY A 120 5.36 -3.62 4.17
C GLY A 120 6.00 -3.05 5.45
N LEU A 121 6.65 -3.89 6.25
CA LEU A 121 7.38 -3.48 7.45
C LEU A 121 8.56 -2.57 7.13
N LEU A 122 9.32 -2.86 6.07
CA LEU A 122 10.41 -2.00 5.59
C LEU A 122 9.88 -0.62 5.20
N THR A 123 8.88 -0.58 4.31
CA THR A 123 8.27 0.66 3.83
C THR A 123 7.72 1.48 4.99
N PHE A 124 7.09 0.83 5.97
CA PHE A 124 6.59 1.47 7.17
C PHE A 124 7.71 1.99 8.10
N GLY A 125 8.78 1.20 8.31
CA GLY A 125 9.91 1.58 9.14
C GLY A 125 10.68 2.80 8.62
N PHE A 126 10.78 2.92 7.30
CA PHE A 126 11.36 4.07 6.57
C PHE A 126 10.34 5.17 6.26
N ASN A 127 9.14 5.12 6.83
CA ASN A 127 8.15 6.19 6.71
C ASN A 127 8.14 7.06 7.98
N GLN A 128 9.25 7.74 8.28
CA GLN A 128 9.32 8.64 9.43
C GLN A 128 9.50 10.09 9.00
N ARG A 129 8.95 11.01 9.79
CA ARG A 129 9.07 12.45 9.55
C ARG A 129 10.52 12.89 9.73
N GLY A 130 10.99 13.78 8.87
CA GLY A 130 12.34 14.37 8.96
C GLY A 130 13.48 13.44 8.55
N GLN A 131 13.19 12.33 7.86
CA GLN A 131 14.23 11.41 7.39
C GLN A 131 15.06 12.00 6.24
N GLY A 132 16.32 11.55 6.17
CA GLY A 132 17.25 11.92 5.10
C GLY A 132 16.86 11.36 3.73
N GLN A 133 17.52 11.85 2.68
CA GLN A 133 17.22 11.49 1.29
C GLN A 133 17.31 9.97 1.03
N LEU A 134 18.28 9.29 1.62
CA LEU A 134 18.44 7.84 1.46
C LEU A 134 17.23 7.07 1.99
N ALA A 135 16.73 7.42 3.17
CA ALA A 135 15.58 6.77 3.77
C ALA A 135 14.30 7.03 2.95
N ASN A 136 14.12 8.25 2.42
CA ASN A 136 13.02 8.55 1.49
C ASN A 136 13.11 7.73 0.20
N LEU A 137 14.32 7.51 -0.33
CA LEU A 137 14.53 6.67 -1.50
C LEU A 137 14.20 5.20 -1.22
N VAL A 138 14.61 4.68 -0.06
CA VAL A 138 14.28 3.31 0.37
C VAL A 138 12.77 3.16 0.57
N HIS A 139 12.12 4.13 1.21
CA HIS A 139 10.67 4.14 1.36
C HIS A 139 9.95 4.12 0.01
N LEU A 140 10.38 4.97 -0.94
CA LEU A 140 9.81 5.04 -2.27
C LEU A 140 9.98 3.72 -3.04
N ALA A 141 11.19 3.14 -3.02
CA ALA A 141 11.47 1.87 -3.65
C ALA A 141 10.65 0.73 -3.02
N GLY A 142 10.57 0.70 -1.68
CA GLY A 142 9.76 -0.25 -0.93
C GLY A 142 8.28 -0.14 -1.28
N ALA A 143 7.73 1.08 -1.29
CA ALA A 143 6.35 1.35 -1.68
C ALA A 143 6.08 0.88 -3.12
N PHE A 144 6.98 1.14 -4.06
CA PHE A 144 6.85 0.67 -5.45
C PHE A 144 6.79 -0.87 -5.53
N VAL A 145 7.72 -1.56 -4.87
CA VAL A 145 7.70 -3.04 -4.80
C VAL A 145 6.41 -3.53 -4.15
N TYR A 146 5.95 -2.88 -3.08
CA TYR A 146 4.72 -3.23 -2.39
C TYR A 146 3.49 -3.10 -3.31
N ILE A 147 3.43 -2.06 -4.14
CA ILE A 147 2.36 -1.84 -5.14
C ILE A 147 2.35 -2.96 -6.18
N VAL A 148 3.51 -3.29 -6.76
CA VAL A 148 3.63 -4.38 -7.73
C VAL A 148 3.20 -5.70 -7.09
N SER A 149 3.59 -5.96 -5.83
CA SER A 149 3.13 -7.13 -5.09
C SER A 149 1.61 -7.12 -4.87
N HIS A 150 0.96 -5.97 -4.63
CA HIS A 150 -0.51 -5.92 -4.53
C HIS A 150 -1.21 -6.33 -5.83
N ILE A 151 -0.68 -5.94 -6.98
CA ILE A 151 -1.22 -6.33 -8.29
C ILE A 151 -1.14 -7.86 -8.47
N ALA A 152 0.02 -8.44 -8.11
CA ALA A 152 0.19 -9.90 -8.11
C ALA A 152 -0.78 -10.58 -7.12
N LEU A 153 -0.95 -10.01 -5.92
CA LEU A 153 -1.87 -10.51 -4.90
C LEU A 153 -3.33 -10.47 -5.38
N PHE A 154 -3.76 -9.41 -6.07
CA PHE A 154 -5.11 -9.32 -6.64
C PHE A 154 -5.39 -10.40 -7.66
N THR A 155 -4.39 -10.70 -8.50
CA THR A 155 -4.46 -11.81 -9.46
C THR A 155 -4.50 -13.17 -8.75
N LEU A 156 -3.67 -13.34 -7.72
CA LEU A 156 -3.59 -14.56 -6.91
C LEU A 156 -4.85 -14.84 -6.10
N LEU A 157 -5.54 -13.82 -5.63
CA LEU A 157 -6.72 -13.95 -4.77
C LEU A 157 -8.04 -13.72 -5.51
N ASP A 158 -7.99 -13.36 -6.79
CA ASP A 158 -9.17 -13.00 -7.60
C ASP A 158 -10.04 -11.95 -6.90
N VAL A 159 -9.37 -10.90 -6.43
CA VAL A 159 -10.03 -9.81 -5.70
C VAL A 159 -11.05 -9.13 -6.59
N ALA A 160 -12.20 -8.75 -6.04
CA ALA A 160 -13.28 -8.11 -6.78
C ALA A 160 -12.78 -6.90 -7.60
N ALA A 161 -13.24 -6.80 -8.86
CA ALA A 161 -12.81 -5.78 -9.81
C ALA A 161 -12.99 -4.34 -9.29
N GLY A 162 -14.03 -4.09 -8.49
CA GLY A 162 -14.25 -2.79 -7.86
C GLY A 162 -13.10 -2.37 -6.93
N TYR A 163 -12.60 -3.30 -6.10
CA TYR A 163 -11.47 -3.03 -5.21
C TYR A 163 -10.17 -2.80 -6.00
N GLN A 164 -9.94 -3.59 -7.05
CA GLN A 164 -8.80 -3.38 -7.94
C GLN A 164 -8.88 -2.01 -8.62
N ALA A 165 -10.07 -1.62 -9.10
CA ALA A 165 -10.28 -0.31 -9.72
C ALA A 165 -10.01 0.82 -8.73
N THR A 166 -10.50 0.74 -7.49
CA THR A 166 -10.18 1.72 -6.43
C THR A 166 -8.67 1.84 -6.24
N PHE A 167 -7.95 0.72 -6.16
CA PHE A 167 -6.50 0.72 -6.02
C PHE A 167 -5.80 1.40 -7.21
N TYR A 168 -6.14 1.05 -8.46
CA TYR A 168 -5.51 1.68 -9.63
C TYR A 168 -5.85 3.16 -9.78
N VAL A 169 -7.11 3.53 -9.52
CA VAL A 169 -7.56 4.92 -9.56
C VAL A 169 -6.81 5.74 -8.52
N SER A 170 -6.53 5.18 -7.35
CA SER A 170 -5.77 5.87 -6.30
C SER A 170 -4.37 6.29 -6.79
N PHE A 171 -3.64 5.40 -7.47
CA PHE A 171 -2.35 5.75 -8.09
C PHE A 171 -2.46 6.82 -9.17
N LEU A 172 -3.47 6.73 -10.04
CA LEU A 172 -3.69 7.72 -11.08
C LEU A 172 -3.99 9.09 -10.47
N VAL A 173 -4.86 9.14 -9.48
CA VAL A 173 -5.20 10.36 -8.73
C VAL A 173 -3.95 10.94 -8.08
N THR A 174 -3.11 10.12 -7.42
CA THR A 174 -1.86 10.59 -6.80
C THR A 174 -0.83 11.08 -7.82
N ALA A 175 -0.66 10.39 -8.95
CA ALA A 175 0.25 10.83 -10.01
C ALA A 175 -0.22 12.14 -10.65
N SER A 176 -1.51 12.26 -10.96
CA SER A 176 -2.11 13.48 -11.51
C SER A 176 -2.00 14.64 -10.53
N ALA A 177 -2.32 14.40 -9.25
CA ALA A 177 -2.20 15.38 -8.19
C ALA A 177 -0.77 15.86 -7.98
N PHE A 178 0.20 14.96 -8.04
CA PHE A 178 1.63 15.27 -8.00
C PHE A 178 2.04 16.17 -9.16
N TYR A 179 1.65 15.80 -10.38
CA TYR A 179 1.93 16.59 -11.56
C TYR A 179 1.30 18.00 -11.49
N CYS A 180 0.02 18.10 -11.13
CA CYS A 180 -0.70 19.36 -10.97
C CYS A 180 -0.07 20.24 -9.88
N THR A 181 0.20 19.69 -8.70
CA THR A 181 0.83 20.42 -7.59
C THR A 181 2.18 20.98 -8.02
N ARG A 182 3.01 20.16 -8.68
CA ARG A 182 4.31 20.59 -9.18
C ARG A 182 4.19 21.71 -10.20
N ARG A 183 3.28 21.57 -11.18
CA ARG A 183 3.03 22.59 -12.22
C ARG A 183 2.58 23.92 -11.61
N ILE A 184 1.65 23.87 -10.65
CA ILE A 184 1.18 25.07 -9.94
C ILE A 184 2.34 25.71 -9.20
N LYS A 185 3.04 24.97 -8.33
CA LYS A 185 4.15 25.50 -7.52
C LYS A 185 5.29 26.05 -8.37
N GLN A 186 5.60 25.41 -9.51
CA GLN A 186 6.55 25.96 -10.49
C GLN A 186 6.08 27.29 -11.08
N ALA A 187 4.80 27.43 -11.42
CA ALA A 187 4.25 28.65 -12.01
C ALA A 187 4.28 29.85 -11.04
N ILE A 188 4.16 29.60 -9.73
CA ILE A 188 4.15 30.64 -8.68
C ILE A 188 5.48 30.77 -7.91
N GLY A 189 6.54 30.08 -8.35
CA GLY A 189 7.86 30.17 -7.72
C GLY A 189 7.96 29.57 -6.31
N LEU A 190 7.06 28.66 -5.94
CA LEU A 190 7.08 28.00 -4.63
C LEU A 190 7.93 26.72 -4.63
N PRO A 191 8.45 26.29 -3.46
CA PRO A 191 9.20 25.04 -3.33
C PRO A 191 8.40 23.84 -3.84
N LEU A 192 9.01 22.95 -4.63
CA LEU A 192 8.32 21.81 -5.27
C LEU A 192 7.98 20.64 -4.32
N LYS A 193 8.05 20.86 -3.01
CA LYS A 193 7.67 19.88 -1.98
C LYS A 193 6.22 20.09 -1.55
N PHE A 194 5.56 19.01 -1.14
CA PHE A 194 4.28 19.12 -0.43
C PHE A 194 4.50 19.73 0.95
N ALA A 195 3.50 20.46 1.45
CA ALA A 195 3.55 20.92 2.83
C ALA A 195 3.61 19.72 3.77
N SER A 196 4.47 19.75 4.78
CA SER A 196 4.67 18.67 5.76
C SER A 196 4.01 18.98 7.12
N SER A 197 3.51 20.19 7.30
CA SER A 197 2.82 20.65 8.51
C SER A 197 1.68 21.64 8.17
N PRO A 198 0.75 21.90 9.11
CA PRO A 198 -0.26 22.95 8.95
C PRO A 198 0.36 24.35 8.76
N SER A 199 1.48 24.64 9.44
CA SER A 199 2.17 25.92 9.33
C SER A 199 2.83 26.11 7.96
N GLU A 200 3.47 25.07 7.41
CA GLU A 200 4.02 25.11 6.04
C GLU A 200 2.90 25.27 5.00
N TRP A 201 1.75 24.63 5.22
CA TRP A 201 0.59 24.78 4.35
C TRP A 201 0.04 26.21 4.39
N LYS A 202 -0.12 26.78 5.59
CA LYS A 202 -0.54 28.17 5.77
C LYS A 202 0.42 29.14 5.07
N ALA A 203 1.73 28.96 5.25
CA ALA A 203 2.74 29.78 4.58
C ALA A 203 2.69 29.64 3.05
N THR A 204 2.40 28.43 2.54
CA THR A 204 2.20 28.18 1.10
C THR A 204 1.01 28.97 0.56
N LEU A 205 -0.10 29.02 1.30
CA LEU A 205 -1.29 29.79 0.91
C LEU A 205 -1.07 31.30 1.03
N GLU A 206 -0.38 31.77 2.07
CA GLU A 206 -0.05 33.19 2.25
C GLU A 206 0.87 33.71 1.13
N ALA A 207 1.72 32.85 0.58
CA ALA A 207 2.60 33.19 -0.53
C ALA A 207 1.94 33.05 -1.92
N ALA A 208 0.80 32.36 -2.01
CA ALA A 208 0.09 32.14 -3.27
C ALA A 208 -1.01 33.19 -3.47
N GLU A 209 -1.19 33.66 -4.71
CA GLU A 209 -2.34 34.51 -5.05
C GLU A 209 -3.68 33.77 -4.81
N PRO A 210 -4.77 34.48 -4.42
CA PRO A 210 -6.03 33.85 -4.04
C PRO A 210 -6.61 32.87 -5.06
N HIS A 211 -6.41 33.12 -6.36
CA HIS A 211 -6.92 32.26 -7.42
C HIS A 211 -6.24 30.88 -7.48
N TRP A 212 -5.05 30.73 -6.88
CA TRP A 212 -4.34 29.45 -6.77
C TRP A 212 -4.73 28.62 -5.55
N HIS A 213 -5.42 29.20 -4.57
CA HIS A 213 -5.75 28.53 -3.31
C HIS A 213 -6.60 27.27 -3.55
N GLY A 214 -7.65 27.37 -4.36
CA GLY A 214 -8.51 26.24 -4.73
C GLY A 214 -7.74 25.13 -5.45
N PRO A 215 -7.05 25.40 -6.57
CA PRO A 215 -6.24 24.40 -7.27
C PRO A 215 -5.17 23.74 -6.39
N LEU A 216 -4.46 24.51 -5.56
CA LEU A 216 -3.50 23.96 -4.59
C LEU A 216 -4.19 23.03 -3.60
N TRP A 217 -5.33 23.46 -3.04
CA TRP A 217 -6.07 22.66 -2.08
C TRP A 217 -6.56 21.34 -2.68
N TRP A 218 -7.17 21.38 -3.87
CA TRP A 218 -7.68 20.18 -4.52
C TRP A 218 -6.57 19.24 -4.98
N SER A 219 -5.45 19.78 -5.47
CA SER A 219 -4.31 18.95 -5.87
C SER A 219 -3.61 18.32 -4.66
N GLU A 220 -3.42 19.05 -3.56
CA GLU A 220 -2.90 18.41 -2.35
C GLU A 220 -3.91 17.42 -1.76
N LEU A 221 -5.22 17.68 -1.79
CA LEU A 221 -6.21 16.71 -1.31
C LEU A 221 -6.20 15.43 -2.14
N ALA A 222 -6.19 15.55 -3.47
CA ALA A 222 -6.14 14.42 -4.39
C ALA A 222 -4.88 13.58 -4.15
N PHE A 223 -3.71 14.21 -3.96
CA PHE A 223 -2.46 13.49 -3.66
C PHE A 223 -2.53 12.67 -2.36
N MET A 224 -3.36 13.10 -1.41
CA MET A 224 -3.46 12.47 -0.10
C MET A 224 -4.54 11.38 -0.06
N LEU A 225 -5.55 11.46 -0.94
CA LEU A 225 -6.63 10.47 -1.09
C LEU A 225 -6.28 9.31 -2.03
N GLY A 226 -5.36 9.53 -2.98
CA GLY A 226 -4.89 8.49 -3.89
C GLY A 226 -3.73 7.67 -3.34
#